data_AF-A0A7K3BLL1-F1
#
_entry.id   AF-A0A7K3BLL1-F1
#
_cell.length_a   1.000
_cell.length_b   1.000
_cell.length_c   1.000
_cell.angle_alpha   90.00
_cell.angle_beta   90.00
_cell.angle_gamma   90.00
#
_symmetry.space_group_name_H-M   'P 1'
#
loop_
_entity.id
_entity.type
_entity.pdbx_description
1 polymer ?
#
loop_
_entity_poly.entity_id
_entity_poly.type
_entity_poly.pdbx_seq_one_letter_code
_entity_poly.pdbx_strand_id
1 'polypeptide(L)'
;MPIRKQTAPPRPLTVGDVVAAPSRELGEWTAAQIVRLDAGSQTAAVLELDWSGPEPSSAADLGDVAPLRLTHHSWNGGLSFCNKEWVLPRSHKVVGAMPLLHDKPSNCWASGWHLGDQLARQRRWDSGVREDPVATWKAEYTGDTLNELLSRRTPPRPEIEHLTIRDIDSLDCARLVQCFPGVSWLRLHGRLGTLSGAGELNRLGSLRRIGIAELFGMTEQDRLRPQHVPELEWLDLYSVPAAYASAMRSTWRPEIPAGTYVSVLRARKPEWVAENRSNPLRDWDGREHIGAATYRKAVAQYRTTREAILHVLAEEPADVWSARMEEVGRAYGEAFNKLDRRPGFIETVEREELFDALDHIVKEAEALQGRALKDVGDSLISGLESVRDW
;
A
#
# COMPACT_ATOMS: atom_id res chain seq x y z
N MET A 1 -3.11 19.85 -7.69
CA MET A 1 -4.40 19.89 -8.40
C MET A 1 -5.10 18.55 -8.26
N PRO A 2 -6.33 18.51 -7.72
CA PRO A 2 -7.11 17.27 -7.69
C PRO A 2 -7.27 16.76 -9.12
N ILE A 3 -7.21 15.43 -9.28
CA ILE A 3 -7.53 14.79 -10.56
C ILE A 3 -8.97 15.22 -10.88
N ARG A 4 -9.18 15.91 -12.00
CA ARG A 4 -10.53 16.25 -12.46
C ARG A 4 -11.26 14.92 -12.58
N LYS A 5 -12.32 14.71 -11.79
CA LYS A 5 -13.13 13.49 -11.89
C LYS A 5 -13.58 13.37 -13.34
N GLN A 6 -13.07 12.35 -14.02
CA GLN A 6 -13.49 11.98 -15.36
C GLN A 6 -14.95 11.55 -15.28
N THR A 7 -15.73 11.94 -16.27
CA THR A 7 -17.16 11.62 -16.34
C THR A 7 -17.43 10.32 -17.10
N ALA A 8 -16.39 9.73 -17.69
CA ALA A 8 -16.44 8.46 -18.42
C ALA A 8 -15.11 7.69 -18.25
N PRO A 9 -15.11 6.36 -18.42
CA PRO A 9 -13.91 5.54 -18.47
C PRO A 9 -12.89 6.03 -19.52
N PRO A 10 -11.58 6.09 -19.21
CA PRO A 10 -10.55 6.55 -20.15
C PRO A 10 -10.45 5.74 -21.45
N ARG A 11 -10.56 4.42 -21.31
CA ARG A 11 -10.74 3.50 -22.44
C ARG A 11 -12.23 3.17 -22.53
N PRO A 12 -12.82 3.12 -23.74
CA PRO A 12 -14.23 2.80 -23.91
C PRO A 12 -14.61 1.53 -23.15
N LEU A 13 -15.60 1.67 -22.26
CA LEU A 13 -16.15 0.61 -21.45
C LEU A 13 -17.62 0.93 -21.20
N THR A 14 -18.51 -0.02 -21.45
CA THR A 14 -19.96 0.11 -21.34
C THR A 14 -20.52 -1.04 -20.50
N VAL A 15 -21.66 -0.81 -19.86
CA VAL A 15 -22.42 -1.88 -19.20
C VAL A 15 -22.84 -2.93 -20.23
N GLY A 16 -22.60 -4.21 -19.93
CA GLY A 16 -22.81 -5.34 -20.83
C GLY A 16 -21.55 -5.79 -21.58
N ASP A 17 -20.50 -4.97 -21.62
CA ASP A 17 -19.24 -5.33 -22.26
C ASP A 17 -18.64 -6.58 -21.61
N VAL A 18 -18.08 -7.44 -22.46
CA VAL A 18 -17.27 -8.59 -22.07
C VAL A 18 -15.81 -8.22 -22.28
N VAL A 19 -15.06 -8.27 -21.19
CA VAL A 19 -13.62 -8.01 -21.16
C VAL A 19 -12.88 -9.33 -21.03
N ALA A 20 -11.83 -9.51 -21.82
CA ALA A 20 -10.93 -10.65 -21.73
C ALA A 20 -9.50 -10.20 -21.37
N ALA A 21 -8.79 -11.04 -20.63
CA ALA A 21 -7.39 -10.84 -20.27
C ALA A 21 -6.63 -12.18 -20.12
N PRO A 22 -5.32 -12.21 -20.38
CA PRO A 22 -4.51 -13.39 -20.14
C PRO A 22 -4.37 -13.65 -18.63
N SER A 23 -4.60 -14.90 -18.22
CA SER A 23 -4.34 -15.38 -16.87
C SER A 23 -3.03 -16.15 -16.83
N ARG A 24 -2.08 -15.63 -16.07
CA ARG A 24 -0.81 -16.31 -15.82
C ARG A 24 -0.98 -17.66 -15.14
N GLU A 25 -1.91 -17.75 -14.19
CA GLU A 25 -2.14 -18.96 -13.39
C GLU A 25 -2.71 -20.11 -14.22
N LEU A 26 -3.49 -19.78 -15.27
CA LEU A 26 -4.12 -20.76 -16.16
C LEU A 26 -3.33 -21.00 -17.45
N GLY A 27 -2.45 -20.06 -17.85
CA GLY A 27 -1.81 -20.07 -19.17
C GLY A 27 -2.79 -19.83 -20.32
N GLU A 28 -3.99 -19.33 -20.01
CA GLU A 28 -5.12 -19.15 -20.91
C GLU A 28 -5.72 -17.75 -20.74
N TRP A 29 -6.56 -17.33 -21.68
CA TRP A 29 -7.38 -16.13 -21.52
C TRP A 29 -8.58 -16.42 -20.62
N THR A 30 -9.04 -15.40 -19.92
CA THR A 30 -10.21 -15.43 -19.03
C THR A 30 -11.10 -14.23 -19.33
N ALA A 31 -12.35 -14.27 -18.86
CA ALA A 31 -13.34 -13.25 -19.20
C ALA A 31 -14.12 -12.74 -17.99
N ALA A 32 -14.59 -11.49 -18.10
CA ALA A 32 -15.51 -10.85 -17.16
C ALA A 32 -16.54 -10.01 -17.90
N GLN A 33 -17.72 -9.84 -17.33
CA GLN A 33 -18.74 -8.89 -17.79
C GLN A 33 -18.73 -7.62 -16.94
N ILE A 34 -18.89 -6.47 -17.58
CA ILE A 34 -19.10 -5.19 -16.92
C ILE A 34 -20.58 -5.03 -16.60
N VAL A 35 -20.93 -5.07 -15.32
CA VAL A 35 -22.33 -5.05 -14.87
C VAL A 35 -22.81 -3.64 -14.56
N ARG A 36 -21.94 -2.78 -14.04
CA ARG A 36 -22.25 -1.37 -13.71
C ARG A 36 -21.02 -0.49 -13.86
N LEU A 37 -21.26 0.80 -14.09
CA LEU A 37 -20.26 1.86 -14.06
C LEU A 37 -20.73 2.97 -13.12
N ASP A 38 -19.83 3.47 -12.28
CA ASP A 38 -20.11 4.55 -11.35
C ASP A 38 -19.12 5.70 -11.56
N ALA A 39 -19.62 6.84 -12.05
CA ALA A 39 -18.79 8.01 -12.33
C ALA A 39 -18.38 8.80 -11.07
N GLY A 40 -19.11 8.65 -9.97
CA GLY A 40 -18.82 9.35 -8.71
C GLY A 40 -17.57 8.80 -8.02
N SER A 41 -17.45 7.48 -8.02
CA SER A 41 -16.36 6.68 -7.47
C SER A 41 -15.33 6.26 -8.54
N GLN A 42 -15.63 6.44 -9.83
CA GLN A 42 -14.78 6.05 -10.95
C GLN A 42 -14.50 4.54 -10.97
N THR A 43 -15.54 3.75 -10.72
CA THR A 43 -15.45 2.29 -10.61
C THR A 43 -16.32 1.58 -11.65
N ALA A 44 -15.93 0.35 -11.97
CA ALA A 44 -16.68 -0.61 -12.75
C ALA A 44 -16.97 -1.84 -11.90
N ALA A 45 -18.21 -2.30 -11.88
CA ALA A 45 -18.58 -3.56 -11.25
C ALA A 45 -18.27 -4.71 -12.22
N VAL A 46 -17.22 -5.47 -11.91
CA VAL A 46 -16.63 -6.49 -12.79
C VAL A 46 -17.03 -7.87 -12.27
N LEU A 47 -17.79 -8.60 -13.07
CA LEU A 47 -18.25 -9.97 -12.80
C LEU A 47 -17.38 -10.96 -13.57
N GLU A 48 -16.54 -11.72 -12.89
CA GLU A 48 -15.76 -12.77 -13.55
C GLU A 48 -16.68 -13.90 -14.03
N LEU A 49 -16.34 -14.47 -15.19
CA LEU A 49 -17.05 -15.59 -15.80
C LEU A 49 -16.29 -16.89 -15.56
N ASP A 50 -16.99 -18.02 -15.57
CA ASP A 50 -16.41 -19.36 -15.40
C ASP A 50 -15.66 -19.89 -16.64
N TRP A 51 -15.16 -18.97 -17.47
CA TRP A 51 -14.57 -19.26 -18.76
C TRP A 51 -13.06 -19.06 -18.78
N SER A 52 -12.37 -20.00 -19.45
CA SER A 52 -11.03 -19.77 -19.96
C SER A 52 -10.79 -20.53 -21.26
N GLY A 53 -9.83 -20.07 -22.05
CA GLY A 53 -9.43 -20.74 -23.28
C GLY A 53 -8.41 -19.96 -24.10
N PRO A 54 -8.30 -20.25 -25.40
CA PRO A 54 -7.50 -19.46 -26.33
C PRO A 54 -7.92 -17.99 -26.36
N GLU A 55 -7.07 -17.11 -26.90
CA GLU A 55 -7.39 -15.70 -27.03
C GLU A 55 -8.71 -15.49 -27.80
N PRO A 56 -9.76 -14.94 -27.16
CA PRO A 56 -11.04 -14.74 -27.83
C PRO A 56 -10.95 -13.53 -28.75
N SER A 57 -11.48 -13.67 -29.96
CA SER A 57 -11.68 -12.60 -30.93
C SER A 57 -13.02 -11.89 -30.75
N SER A 58 -14.01 -12.61 -30.22
CA SER A 58 -15.37 -12.12 -29.99
C SER A 58 -16.01 -12.69 -28.72
N ALA A 59 -17.08 -12.06 -28.23
CA ALA A 59 -17.89 -12.60 -27.14
C ALA A 59 -18.58 -13.93 -27.51
N ALA A 60 -18.79 -14.21 -28.80
CA ALA A 60 -19.35 -15.49 -29.25
C ALA A 60 -18.37 -16.66 -29.06
N ASP A 61 -17.07 -16.39 -29.06
CA ASP A 61 -16.01 -17.41 -28.88
C ASP A 61 -16.03 -18.02 -27.47
N LEU A 62 -16.69 -17.35 -26.52
CA LEU A 62 -16.83 -17.82 -25.16
C LEU A 62 -17.84 -18.97 -25.03
N GLY A 63 -18.78 -19.10 -25.97
CA GLY A 63 -19.86 -20.07 -25.90
C GLY A 63 -20.82 -19.81 -24.74
N ASP A 64 -21.34 -20.88 -24.14
CA ASP A 64 -22.21 -20.80 -22.97
C ASP A 64 -21.36 -20.57 -21.71
N VAL A 65 -21.47 -19.38 -21.14
CA VAL A 65 -20.74 -18.95 -19.93
C VAL A 65 -21.68 -18.57 -18.80
N ALA A 66 -21.23 -18.79 -17.58
CA ALA A 66 -21.95 -18.42 -16.37
C ALA A 66 -21.11 -17.49 -15.47
N PRO A 67 -21.76 -16.73 -14.56
CA PRO A 67 -21.06 -16.02 -13.50
C PRO A 67 -20.20 -16.97 -12.66
N LEU A 68 -18.92 -16.63 -12.45
CA LEU A 68 -18.03 -17.43 -11.63
C LEU A 68 -18.50 -17.46 -10.17
N ARG A 69 -18.81 -18.65 -9.68
CA ARG A 69 -19.16 -18.92 -8.27
C ARG A 69 -17.96 -19.43 -7.51
N LEU A 70 -17.72 -18.85 -6.35
CA LEU A 70 -16.61 -19.19 -5.46
C LEU A 70 -17.10 -20.08 -4.33
N THR A 71 -16.52 -21.27 -4.25
CA THR A 71 -16.70 -22.23 -3.14
C THR A 71 -15.36 -22.64 -2.53
N HIS A 72 -14.25 -22.06 -3.01
CA HIS A 72 -12.94 -22.34 -2.48
C HIS A 72 -12.69 -21.69 -1.12
N HIS A 73 -11.86 -22.30 -0.28
CA HIS A 73 -11.48 -21.78 1.02
C HIS A 73 -12.72 -21.45 1.89
N SER A 74 -12.86 -20.20 2.35
CA SER A 74 -13.98 -19.75 3.18
C SER A 74 -15.16 -19.20 2.37
N TRP A 75 -15.14 -19.31 1.03
CA TRP A 75 -16.24 -18.85 0.19
C TRP A 75 -17.43 -19.82 0.24
N ASN A 76 -18.64 -19.27 0.25
CA ASN A 76 -19.91 -20.00 0.45
C ASN A 76 -20.85 -19.93 -0.76
N GLY A 77 -20.32 -19.91 -1.98
CA GLY A 77 -21.09 -19.83 -3.24
C GLY A 77 -21.35 -18.41 -3.74
N GLY A 78 -20.66 -17.42 -3.18
CA GLY A 78 -20.66 -16.03 -3.64
C GLY A 78 -20.14 -15.88 -5.07
N LEU A 79 -20.55 -14.83 -5.77
CA LEU A 79 -20.02 -14.52 -7.09
C LEU A 79 -18.65 -13.86 -6.97
N SER A 80 -17.73 -14.17 -7.89
CA SER A 80 -16.54 -13.32 -8.09
C SER A 80 -16.96 -12.02 -8.76
N PHE A 81 -17.39 -11.07 -7.95
CA PHE A 81 -18.01 -9.82 -8.39
C PHE A 81 -17.57 -8.69 -7.48
N CYS A 82 -16.74 -7.78 -8.00
CA CYS A 82 -16.17 -6.68 -7.23
C CYS A 82 -16.15 -5.39 -8.05
N ASN A 83 -16.29 -4.25 -7.37
CA ASN A 83 -16.05 -2.94 -7.93
C ASN A 83 -14.53 -2.73 -8.03
N LYS A 84 -14.07 -2.40 -9.23
CA LYS A 84 -12.67 -2.13 -9.57
C LYS A 84 -12.54 -0.74 -10.18
N GLU A 85 -11.33 -0.20 -10.26
CA GLU A 85 -11.12 1.07 -10.95
C GLU A 85 -11.50 0.94 -12.43
N TRP A 86 -12.25 1.90 -12.96
CA TRP A 86 -12.80 1.84 -14.32
C TRP A 86 -11.75 2.08 -15.43
N VAL A 87 -10.46 2.06 -15.08
CA VAL A 87 -9.36 2.14 -16.04
C VAL A 87 -9.07 0.72 -16.52
N LEU A 88 -9.53 0.38 -17.73
CA LEU A 88 -9.29 -0.91 -18.34
C LEU A 88 -7.78 -1.10 -18.60
N PRO A 89 -7.09 -2.08 -17.98
CA PRO A 89 -5.63 -2.21 -18.11
C PRO A 89 -5.19 -2.55 -19.53
N ARG A 90 -3.98 -2.13 -19.93
CA ARG A 90 -3.40 -2.40 -21.27
C ARG A 90 -3.48 -3.86 -21.71
N SER A 91 -3.29 -4.78 -20.79
CA SER A 91 -3.38 -6.23 -21.02
C SER A 91 -4.80 -6.75 -21.27
N HIS A 92 -5.82 -5.92 -21.07
CA HIS A 92 -7.23 -6.28 -21.22
C HIS A 92 -7.83 -5.69 -22.49
N LYS A 93 -8.80 -6.40 -23.07
CA LYS A 93 -9.54 -5.98 -24.25
C LYS A 93 -11.03 -6.27 -24.12
N VAL A 94 -11.85 -5.40 -24.70
CA VAL A 94 -13.28 -5.66 -24.88
C VAL A 94 -13.43 -6.57 -26.10
N VAL A 95 -14.12 -7.71 -25.94
CA VAL A 95 -14.35 -8.70 -27.02
C VAL A 95 -15.78 -8.70 -27.54
N GLY A 96 -16.65 -7.88 -26.98
CA GLY A 96 -18.03 -7.74 -27.41
C GLY A 96 -18.93 -7.39 -26.23
N ALA A 97 -20.23 -7.58 -26.39
CA ALA A 97 -21.21 -7.39 -25.33
C ALA A 97 -22.16 -8.59 -25.27
N MET A 98 -22.69 -8.86 -24.08
CA MET A 98 -23.67 -9.90 -23.83
C MET A 98 -24.82 -9.34 -22.98
N PRO A 99 -26.02 -9.94 -23.01
CA PRO A 99 -27.05 -9.67 -22.02
C PRO A 99 -26.48 -9.82 -20.60
N LEU A 100 -26.93 -8.97 -19.68
CA LEU A 100 -26.43 -8.99 -18.31
C LEU A 100 -26.75 -10.33 -17.64
N LEU A 101 -25.70 -11.01 -17.17
CA LEU A 101 -25.82 -12.24 -16.37
C LEU A 101 -26.08 -11.95 -14.89
N HIS A 102 -25.97 -10.68 -14.50
CA HIS A 102 -26.26 -10.19 -13.17
C HIS A 102 -26.71 -8.73 -13.22
N ASP A 103 -27.60 -8.31 -12.33
CA ASP A 103 -28.21 -6.99 -12.35
C ASP A 103 -28.12 -6.25 -11.01
N LYS A 104 -27.60 -6.88 -9.94
CA LYS A 104 -27.45 -6.28 -8.61
C LYS A 104 -26.12 -5.53 -8.46
N PRO A 105 -26.03 -4.57 -7.51
CA PRO A 105 -24.75 -3.94 -7.18
C PRO A 105 -23.80 -4.94 -6.51
N SER A 106 -22.50 -4.73 -6.73
CA SER A 106 -21.45 -5.38 -5.95
C SER A 106 -21.26 -4.63 -4.62
N ASN A 107 -21.17 -5.37 -3.52
CA ASN A 107 -20.73 -4.87 -2.20
C ASN A 107 -19.26 -5.24 -1.91
N CYS A 108 -18.51 -5.71 -2.90
CA CYS A 108 -17.08 -5.95 -2.83
C CYS A 108 -16.32 -4.83 -3.56
N TRP A 109 -15.17 -4.44 -3.01
CA TRP A 109 -14.19 -3.56 -3.66
C TRP A 109 -12.84 -4.24 -3.68
N ALA A 110 -12.18 -4.20 -4.84
CA ALA A 110 -10.84 -4.75 -5.01
C ALA A 110 -10.06 -3.86 -5.95
N SER A 111 -8.80 -3.58 -5.61
CA SER A 111 -7.91 -2.85 -6.50
C SER A 111 -7.33 -3.75 -7.57
N GLY A 112 -7.22 -3.22 -8.78
CA GLY A 112 -6.61 -3.93 -9.90
C GLY A 112 -7.50 -5.03 -10.50
N TRP A 113 -7.23 -5.29 -11.77
CA TRP A 113 -7.90 -6.35 -12.53
C TRP A 113 -6.97 -7.57 -12.51
N HIS A 114 -7.26 -8.52 -11.62
CA HIS A 114 -6.54 -9.78 -11.46
C HIS A 114 -7.36 -10.93 -12.07
N LEU A 115 -7.82 -10.72 -13.29
CA LEU A 115 -8.76 -11.63 -13.95
C LEU A 115 -8.16 -13.04 -14.05
N GLY A 116 -8.92 -14.03 -13.62
CA GLY A 116 -8.53 -15.44 -13.68
C GLY A 116 -7.81 -15.98 -12.44
N ASP A 117 -7.41 -15.15 -11.47
CA ASP A 117 -6.85 -15.65 -10.19
C ASP A 117 -7.91 -16.46 -9.42
N GLN A 118 -9.14 -15.93 -9.32
CA GLN A 118 -10.25 -16.60 -8.65
C GLN A 118 -10.68 -17.86 -9.42
N LEU A 119 -10.72 -17.82 -10.76
CA LEU A 119 -11.04 -18.99 -11.56
C LEU A 119 -10.00 -20.10 -11.39
N ALA A 120 -8.71 -19.75 -11.35
CA ALA A 120 -7.63 -20.71 -11.12
C ALA A 120 -7.76 -21.38 -9.74
N ARG A 121 -8.02 -20.59 -8.68
CA ARG A 121 -8.27 -21.11 -7.32
C ARG A 121 -9.49 -22.01 -7.28
N GLN A 122 -10.57 -21.61 -7.94
CA GLN A 122 -11.81 -22.39 -7.99
C GLN A 122 -11.59 -23.73 -8.70
N ARG A 123 -10.95 -23.77 -9.87
CA ARG A 123 -10.65 -25.02 -10.58
C ARG A 123 -9.75 -25.96 -9.77
N ARG A 124 -8.74 -25.42 -9.09
CA ARG A 124 -7.90 -26.21 -8.17
C ARG A 124 -8.74 -26.82 -7.05
N TRP A 125 -9.63 -26.01 -6.46
CA TRP A 125 -10.56 -26.46 -5.44
C TRP A 125 -11.49 -27.57 -5.95
N ASP A 126 -12.06 -27.43 -7.13
CA ASP A 126 -12.93 -28.46 -7.71
C ASP A 126 -12.18 -29.75 -8.03
N SER A 127 -10.88 -29.67 -8.32
CA SER A 127 -9.98 -30.84 -8.49
C SER A 127 -9.57 -31.51 -7.16
N GLY A 128 -9.97 -30.95 -6.02
CA GLY A 128 -9.66 -31.47 -4.68
C GLY A 128 -8.39 -30.90 -4.04
N VAL A 129 -7.69 -29.99 -4.70
CA VAL A 129 -6.50 -29.31 -4.15
C VAL A 129 -6.96 -28.14 -3.26
N ARG A 130 -6.62 -28.20 -1.97
CA ARG A 130 -7.07 -27.25 -0.94
C ARG A 130 -6.04 -26.17 -0.60
N GLU A 131 -4.79 -26.37 -0.99
CA GLU A 131 -3.69 -25.44 -0.75
C GLU A 131 -3.27 -24.76 -2.05
N ASP A 132 -2.85 -23.50 -1.97
CA ASP A 132 -2.26 -22.83 -3.12
C ASP A 132 -0.82 -23.31 -3.34
N PRO A 133 -0.44 -23.68 -4.57
CA PRO A 133 0.92 -24.12 -4.84
C PRO A 133 1.92 -22.97 -4.64
N VAL A 134 3.13 -23.32 -4.24
CA VAL A 134 4.23 -22.35 -4.16
C VAL A 134 4.52 -21.83 -5.57
N ALA A 135 4.23 -20.54 -5.78
CA ALA A 135 4.51 -19.87 -7.04
C ALA A 135 6.00 -19.52 -7.12
N THR A 136 6.78 -20.35 -7.82
CA THR A 136 8.24 -20.18 -7.98
C THR A 136 8.66 -18.86 -8.62
N TRP A 137 7.73 -18.18 -9.29
CA TRP A 137 7.89 -16.88 -9.94
C TRP A 137 7.48 -15.69 -9.07
N LYS A 138 6.96 -15.95 -7.86
CA LYS A 138 6.73 -14.95 -6.82
C LYS A 138 7.87 -15.03 -5.81
N ALA A 139 8.41 -13.89 -5.41
CA ALA A 139 9.33 -13.81 -4.30
C ALA A 139 8.96 -12.65 -3.37
N GLU A 140 9.22 -12.86 -2.09
CA GLU A 140 8.98 -11.87 -1.06
C GLU A 140 10.15 -11.80 -0.09
N TYR A 141 10.56 -10.58 0.23
CA TYR A 141 11.69 -10.31 1.13
C TYR A 141 11.36 -9.17 2.10
N THR A 142 12.07 -9.14 3.21
CA THR A 142 12.29 -7.89 3.96
C THR A 142 13.46 -7.12 3.33
N GLY A 143 13.58 -5.82 3.61
CA GLY A 143 14.71 -5.00 3.17
C GLY A 143 16.05 -5.61 3.58
N ASP A 144 16.17 -6.05 4.83
CA ASP A 144 17.38 -6.65 5.38
C ASP A 144 17.77 -7.96 4.69
N THR A 145 16.82 -8.88 4.56
CA THR A 145 17.08 -10.19 3.92
C THR A 145 17.45 -10.04 2.45
N LEU A 146 16.84 -9.08 1.75
CA LEU A 146 17.23 -8.76 0.39
C LEU A 146 18.62 -8.12 0.33
N ASN A 147 18.94 -7.16 1.19
CA ASN A 147 20.26 -6.52 1.20
C ASN A 147 21.38 -7.53 1.49
N GLU A 148 21.13 -8.51 2.35
CA GLU A 148 22.06 -9.63 2.55
C GLU A 148 22.23 -10.46 1.27
N LEU A 149 21.12 -10.82 0.61
CA LEU A 149 21.14 -11.55 -0.67
C LEU A 149 21.90 -10.78 -1.76
N LEU A 150 21.70 -9.47 -1.87
CA LEU A 150 22.35 -8.60 -2.86
C LEU A 150 23.83 -8.33 -2.52
N SER A 151 24.23 -8.49 -1.26
CA SER A 151 25.63 -8.36 -0.83
C SER A 151 26.45 -9.60 -1.15
N ARG A 152 25.80 -10.76 -1.21
CA ARG A 152 26.35 -12.00 -1.77
C ARG A 152 26.27 -11.85 -3.29
N ARG A 153 27.30 -12.21 -4.06
CA ARG A 153 27.28 -12.16 -5.54
C ARG A 153 26.34 -13.24 -6.10
N THR A 154 25.05 -13.03 -5.91
CA THR A 154 23.98 -13.96 -6.27
C THR A 154 23.74 -13.91 -7.77
N PRO A 155 23.60 -15.05 -8.47
CA PRO A 155 23.26 -15.05 -9.88
C PRO A 155 21.91 -14.36 -10.11
N PRO A 156 21.70 -13.70 -11.28
CA PRO A 156 20.40 -13.15 -11.64
C PRO A 156 19.31 -14.21 -11.59
N ARG A 157 18.12 -13.79 -11.15
CA ARG A 157 16.92 -14.59 -10.97
C ARG A 157 15.81 -14.12 -11.92
N PRO A 158 15.94 -14.39 -13.24
CA PRO A 158 14.97 -13.96 -14.23
C PRO A 158 13.62 -14.67 -14.10
N GLU A 159 13.55 -15.79 -13.38
CA GLU A 159 12.32 -16.53 -13.11
C GLU A 159 11.36 -15.79 -12.17
N ILE A 160 11.87 -14.84 -11.39
CA ILE A 160 11.06 -14.01 -10.51
C ILE A 160 10.46 -12.86 -11.29
N GLU A 161 9.14 -12.90 -11.41
CA GLU A 161 8.37 -11.89 -12.14
C GLU A 161 7.56 -11.02 -11.19
N HIS A 162 7.20 -11.53 -10.00
CA HIS A 162 6.46 -10.79 -8.99
C HIS A 162 7.30 -10.69 -7.73
N LEU A 163 7.70 -9.47 -7.39
CA LEU A 163 8.62 -9.18 -6.29
C LEU A 163 7.96 -8.22 -5.31
N THR A 164 7.78 -8.67 -4.06
CA THR A 164 7.37 -7.82 -2.95
C THR A 164 8.52 -7.67 -1.97
N ILE A 165 8.84 -6.44 -1.59
CA ILE A 165 9.86 -6.16 -0.59
C ILE A 165 9.25 -5.23 0.46
N ARG A 166 9.23 -5.69 1.70
CA ARG A 166 8.69 -4.98 2.88
C ARG A 166 9.82 -4.49 3.78
N ASP A 167 9.51 -3.61 4.72
CA ASP A 167 10.43 -3.12 5.75
C ASP A 167 11.79 -2.67 5.17
N ILE A 168 11.74 -1.90 4.08
CA ILE A 168 12.94 -1.32 3.47
C ILE A 168 13.36 -0.09 4.27
N ASP A 169 14.57 -0.12 4.84
CA ASP A 169 15.26 1.04 5.38
C ASP A 169 16.14 1.73 4.32
N SER A 170 16.87 0.92 3.55
CA SER A 170 17.68 1.36 2.40
C SER A 170 17.73 0.25 1.35
N LEU A 171 17.64 0.61 0.08
CA LEU A 171 17.72 -0.33 -1.03
C LEU A 171 18.42 0.30 -2.24
N ASP A 172 19.35 -0.45 -2.83
CA ASP A 172 20.01 -0.12 -4.10
C ASP A 172 19.22 -0.73 -5.26
N CYS A 173 18.54 0.14 -6.03
CA CYS A 173 17.72 -0.28 -7.16
C CYS A 173 18.57 -0.83 -8.32
N ALA A 174 19.83 -0.44 -8.47
CA ALA A 174 20.71 -0.99 -9.49
C ALA A 174 20.96 -2.48 -9.24
N ARG A 175 21.26 -2.83 -7.97
CA ARG A 175 21.45 -4.23 -7.56
C ARG A 175 20.15 -5.03 -7.63
N LEU A 176 19.02 -4.45 -7.24
CA LEU A 176 17.72 -5.09 -7.38
C LEU A 176 17.44 -5.49 -8.83
N VAL A 177 17.63 -4.56 -9.77
CA VAL A 177 17.38 -4.79 -11.20
C VAL A 177 18.34 -5.83 -11.78
N GLN A 178 19.61 -5.83 -11.36
CA GLN A 178 20.56 -6.86 -11.76
C GLN A 178 20.17 -8.25 -11.26
N CYS A 179 19.69 -8.34 -10.02
CA CYS A 179 19.29 -9.61 -9.41
C CYS A 179 17.95 -10.10 -9.95
N PHE A 180 17.01 -9.22 -10.29
CA PHE A 180 15.66 -9.59 -10.74
C PHE A 180 15.27 -8.90 -12.05
N PRO A 181 15.94 -9.24 -13.16
CA PRO A 181 15.71 -8.55 -14.44
C PRO A 181 14.34 -8.87 -15.06
N GLY A 182 13.69 -9.96 -14.66
CA GLY A 182 12.40 -10.43 -15.21
C GLY A 182 11.15 -9.84 -14.54
N VAL A 183 11.31 -8.92 -13.58
CA VAL A 183 10.16 -8.43 -12.78
C VAL A 183 9.16 -7.67 -13.64
N SER A 184 7.92 -8.17 -13.64
CA SER A 184 6.75 -7.53 -14.25
C SER A 184 5.81 -6.91 -13.21
N TRP A 185 5.87 -7.35 -11.95
CA TRP A 185 5.17 -6.73 -10.82
C TRP A 185 6.14 -6.47 -9.66
N LEU A 186 6.38 -5.20 -9.37
CA LEU A 186 7.22 -4.76 -8.25
C LEU A 186 6.41 -4.06 -7.17
N ARG A 187 6.53 -4.48 -5.91
CA ARG A 187 5.97 -3.77 -4.74
C ARG A 187 7.08 -3.50 -3.73
N LEU A 188 7.34 -2.23 -3.46
CA LEU A 188 8.33 -1.75 -2.50
C LEU A 188 7.63 -1.01 -1.37
N HIS A 189 7.88 -1.44 -0.14
CA HIS A 189 7.30 -0.82 1.05
C HIS A 189 8.41 -0.58 2.09
N GLY A 190 8.54 0.67 2.54
CA GLY A 190 9.47 1.06 3.60
C GLY A 190 8.75 1.56 4.85
N ARG A 191 9.52 2.19 5.74
CA ARG A 191 9.00 2.95 6.89
C ARG A 191 9.79 4.25 7.00
N LEU A 192 9.57 5.16 6.06
CA LEU A 192 10.47 6.28 5.74
C LEU A 192 11.85 5.84 5.24
N GLY A 193 11.90 4.71 4.54
CA GLY A 193 13.13 4.15 3.98
C GLY A 193 13.66 4.94 2.77
N THR A 194 14.79 4.51 2.23
CA THR A 194 15.45 5.17 1.09
C THR A 194 15.69 4.22 -0.07
N LEU A 195 15.46 4.72 -1.28
CA LEU A 195 15.85 4.09 -2.53
C LEU A 195 17.00 4.89 -3.14
N SER A 196 18.09 4.20 -3.46
CA SER A 196 19.23 4.75 -4.20
C SER A 196 19.23 4.18 -5.62
N GLY A 197 19.65 4.99 -6.59
CA GLY A 197 19.68 4.58 -8.00
C GLY A 197 18.31 4.24 -8.59
N ALA A 198 17.22 4.83 -8.08
CA ALA A 198 15.86 4.48 -8.48
C ALA A 198 15.59 4.65 -9.98
N GLY A 199 16.32 5.53 -10.67
CA GLY A 199 16.30 5.63 -12.13
C GLY A 199 16.60 4.31 -12.85
N GLU A 200 17.36 3.38 -12.26
CA GLU A 200 17.68 2.06 -12.82
C GLU A 200 16.44 1.18 -12.99
N LEU A 201 15.33 1.44 -12.29
CA LEU A 201 14.06 0.75 -12.48
C LEU A 201 13.52 0.90 -13.92
N ASN A 202 13.97 1.91 -14.67
CA ASN A 202 13.67 2.03 -16.11
C ASN A 202 14.21 0.86 -16.94
N ARG A 203 15.12 0.03 -16.43
CA ARG A 203 15.67 -1.13 -17.15
C ARG A 203 14.76 -2.36 -17.11
N LEU A 204 13.72 -2.34 -16.27
CA LEU A 204 12.73 -3.42 -16.19
C LEU A 204 11.72 -3.31 -17.33
N GLY A 205 12.12 -3.62 -18.56
CA GLY A 205 11.30 -3.42 -19.77
C GLY A 205 9.96 -4.16 -19.76
N SER A 206 9.84 -5.24 -18.98
CA SER A 206 8.62 -6.04 -18.81
C SER A 206 7.74 -5.58 -17.64
N LEU A 207 8.06 -4.45 -16.99
CA LEU A 207 7.33 -3.94 -15.83
C LEU A 207 5.91 -3.51 -16.21
N ARG A 208 4.93 -4.22 -15.65
CA ARG A 208 3.48 -3.97 -15.81
C ARG A 208 2.88 -3.27 -14.61
N ARG A 209 3.35 -3.60 -13.40
CA ARG A 209 2.82 -3.04 -12.15
C ARG A 209 3.94 -2.60 -11.23
N ILE A 210 3.82 -1.39 -10.68
CA ILE A 210 4.72 -0.90 -9.64
C ILE A 210 3.92 -0.23 -8.51
N GLY A 211 4.26 -0.63 -7.29
CA GLY A 211 3.83 0.01 -6.05
C GLY A 211 5.04 0.48 -5.26
N ILE A 212 5.10 1.76 -4.87
CA ILE A 212 6.12 2.30 -3.97
C ILE A 212 5.43 3.04 -2.83
N ALA A 213 5.66 2.59 -1.60
CA ALA A 213 5.06 3.15 -0.40
C ALA A 213 6.11 3.47 0.67
N GLU A 214 6.00 4.65 1.31
CA GLU A 214 6.82 5.04 2.47
C GLU A 214 8.34 4.99 2.21
N LEU A 215 8.73 5.40 1.00
CA LEU A 215 10.10 5.36 0.49
C LEU A 215 10.52 6.69 -0.12
N PHE A 216 11.76 7.08 0.13
CA PHE A 216 12.36 8.38 -0.18
C PHE A 216 13.71 8.21 -0.90
N GLY A 217 14.47 9.30 -1.10
CA GLY A 217 15.75 9.29 -1.82
C GLY A 217 15.65 9.49 -3.33
N MET A 218 14.47 9.27 -3.92
CA MET A 218 14.21 9.54 -5.34
C MET A 218 14.08 11.04 -5.63
N THR A 219 14.59 11.45 -6.78
CA THR A 219 14.46 12.78 -7.36
C THR A 219 13.57 12.75 -8.61
N GLU A 220 13.28 13.90 -9.20
CA GLU A 220 12.55 13.96 -10.48
C GLU A 220 13.25 13.29 -11.67
N GLN A 221 14.57 13.06 -11.57
CA GLN A 221 15.38 12.44 -12.63
C GLN A 221 15.19 10.92 -12.65
N ASP A 222 14.85 10.34 -11.50
CA ASP A 222 14.63 8.90 -11.30
C ASP A 222 13.28 8.41 -11.85
N ARG A 223 12.45 9.30 -12.40
CA ARG A 223 11.12 8.96 -12.91
C ARG A 223 11.17 7.81 -13.92
N LEU A 224 10.22 6.89 -13.79
CA LEU A 224 9.94 5.90 -14.84
C LEU A 224 9.38 6.61 -16.07
N ARG A 225 9.84 6.20 -17.25
CA ARG A 225 9.43 6.79 -18.54
C ARG A 225 8.70 5.74 -19.39
N PRO A 226 7.56 6.07 -20.02
CA PRO A 226 6.81 5.13 -20.86
C PRO A 226 7.66 4.45 -21.94
N GLN A 227 8.62 5.14 -22.52
CA GLN A 227 9.54 4.58 -23.52
C GLN A 227 10.44 3.45 -23.02
N HIS A 228 10.71 3.38 -21.70
CA HIS A 228 11.57 2.35 -21.11
C HIS A 228 10.76 1.24 -20.44
N VAL A 229 9.54 1.55 -19.98
CA VAL A 229 8.61 0.60 -19.35
C VAL A 229 7.24 0.65 -20.06
N PRO A 230 7.17 0.26 -21.36
CA PRO A 230 5.99 0.51 -22.20
C PRO A 230 4.76 -0.31 -21.83
N GLU A 231 4.95 -1.41 -21.09
CA GLU A 231 3.87 -2.29 -20.64
C GLU A 231 3.23 -1.86 -19.31
N LEU A 232 3.69 -0.77 -18.68
CA LEU A 232 3.19 -0.34 -17.38
C LEU A 232 1.69 0.00 -17.47
N GLU A 233 0.89 -0.75 -16.73
CA GLU A 233 -0.56 -0.63 -16.64
C GLU A 233 -1.03 -0.22 -15.24
N TRP A 234 -0.19 -0.35 -14.22
CA TRP A 234 -0.52 0.01 -12.84
C TRP A 234 0.64 0.72 -12.15
N LEU A 235 0.43 1.98 -11.81
CA LEU A 235 1.34 2.82 -11.05
C LEU A 235 0.66 3.28 -9.77
N ASP A 236 1.16 2.84 -8.61
CA ASP A 236 0.68 3.27 -7.30
C ASP A 236 1.83 3.80 -6.45
N LEU A 237 1.75 5.07 -6.06
CA LEU A 237 2.74 5.75 -5.24
C LEU A 237 2.06 6.32 -4.01
N TYR A 238 2.57 5.98 -2.84
CA TYR A 238 2.02 6.43 -1.57
C TYR A 238 3.13 6.97 -0.67
N SER A 239 3.01 8.22 -0.22
CA SER A 239 3.99 8.81 0.70
C SER A 239 5.43 8.74 0.17
N VAL A 240 5.62 9.33 -1.00
CA VAL A 240 6.92 9.44 -1.70
C VAL A 240 7.34 10.92 -1.85
N PRO A 241 8.60 11.25 -2.22
CA PRO A 241 9.05 12.63 -2.38
C PRO A 241 8.16 13.45 -3.32
N ALA A 242 7.84 14.69 -2.91
CA ALA A 242 6.93 15.56 -3.64
C ALA A 242 7.39 15.87 -5.08
N ALA A 243 8.70 16.05 -5.28
CA ALA A 243 9.29 16.26 -6.60
C ALA A 243 9.12 15.02 -7.49
N TYR A 244 9.48 13.84 -7.00
CA TYR A 244 9.31 12.56 -7.71
C TYR A 244 7.82 12.30 -8.04
N ALA A 245 6.93 12.45 -7.06
CA ALA A 245 5.48 12.31 -7.24
C ALA A 245 4.93 13.24 -8.33
N SER A 246 5.40 14.50 -8.36
CA SER A 246 4.99 15.46 -9.39
C SER A 246 5.47 15.03 -10.78
N ALA A 247 6.73 14.63 -10.89
CA ALA A 247 7.32 14.16 -12.14
C ALA A 247 6.63 12.91 -12.68
N MET A 248 6.35 11.93 -11.81
CA MET A 248 5.60 10.71 -12.15
C MET A 248 4.17 11.03 -12.59
N ARG A 249 3.45 11.91 -11.88
CA ARG A 249 2.11 12.35 -12.30
C ARG A 249 2.12 13.00 -13.68
N SER A 250 3.06 13.92 -13.93
CA SER A 250 3.16 14.60 -15.23
C SER A 250 3.47 13.63 -16.36
N THR A 251 4.28 12.61 -16.09
CA THR A 251 4.74 11.64 -17.08
C THR A 251 3.66 10.61 -17.43
N TRP A 252 2.92 10.13 -16.43
CA TRP A 252 2.02 8.98 -16.61
C TRP A 252 0.53 9.33 -16.76
N ARG A 253 0.10 10.55 -16.42
CA ARG A 253 -1.28 10.99 -16.70
C ARG A 253 -1.68 10.90 -18.18
N PRO A 254 -0.82 11.27 -19.15
CA PRO A 254 -1.11 11.09 -20.57
C PRO A 254 -1.32 9.63 -20.99
N GLU A 255 -0.84 8.66 -20.20
CA GLU A 255 -0.94 7.22 -20.47
C GLU A 255 -2.23 6.59 -19.91
N ILE A 256 -3.05 7.36 -19.18
CA ILE A 256 -4.33 6.89 -18.62
C ILE A 256 -5.31 6.47 -19.72
N PRO A 257 -5.52 7.25 -20.81
CA PRO A 257 -6.34 6.82 -21.94
C PRO A 257 -5.82 5.57 -22.66
N ALA A 258 -4.54 5.25 -22.52
CA ALA A 258 -3.95 4.02 -23.06
C ALA A 258 -4.13 2.81 -22.11
N GLY A 259 -4.76 2.98 -20.95
CA GLY A 259 -5.04 1.89 -20.00
C GLY A 259 -4.03 1.77 -18.86
N THR A 260 -3.39 2.87 -18.48
CA THR A 260 -2.50 2.92 -17.29
C THR A 260 -3.25 3.51 -16.12
N TYR A 261 -3.44 2.73 -15.06
CA TYR A 261 -3.93 3.25 -13.79
C TYR A 261 -2.82 4.03 -13.07
N VAL A 262 -3.13 5.22 -12.57
CA VAL A 262 -2.18 6.11 -11.88
C VAL A 262 -2.77 6.61 -10.57
N SER A 263 -2.23 6.11 -9.46
CA SER A 263 -2.48 6.57 -8.10
C SER A 263 -1.21 7.20 -7.54
N VAL A 264 -1.30 8.45 -7.08
CA VAL A 264 -0.20 9.15 -6.42
C VAL A 264 -0.76 9.93 -5.23
N LEU A 265 -0.62 9.36 -4.04
CA LEU A 265 -1.21 9.86 -2.80
C LEU A 265 -0.15 10.25 -1.78
N ARG A 266 -0.50 11.19 -0.92
CA ARG A 266 0.32 11.66 0.23
C ARG A 266 1.77 12.05 -0.11
N ALA A 267 2.01 12.68 -1.25
CA ALA A 267 3.36 13.14 -1.61
C ALA A 267 3.95 14.09 -0.52
N ARG A 268 5.17 13.81 -0.05
CA ARG A 268 5.78 14.50 1.11
C ARG A 268 6.94 15.40 0.69
N LYS A 269 7.04 16.56 1.32
CA LYS A 269 8.21 17.44 1.16
C LYS A 269 9.38 16.97 2.05
N PRO A 270 10.63 17.33 1.74
CA PRO A 270 11.79 16.95 2.57
C PRO A 270 11.65 17.36 4.03
N GLU A 271 11.05 18.53 4.31
CA GLU A 271 10.88 19.02 5.68
C GLU A 271 9.95 18.10 6.48
N TRP A 272 8.86 17.62 5.87
CA TRP A 272 7.96 16.66 6.51
C TRP A 272 8.68 15.36 6.86
N VAL A 273 9.55 14.85 5.98
CA VAL A 273 10.29 13.61 6.23
C VAL A 273 11.28 13.79 7.38
N ALA A 274 11.99 14.92 7.41
CA ALA A 274 12.92 15.25 8.50
C ALA A 274 12.19 15.35 9.84
N GLU A 275 11.01 15.99 9.86
CA GLU A 275 10.20 16.18 11.05
C GLU A 275 9.51 14.91 11.58
N ASN A 276 9.32 13.90 10.74
CA ASN A 276 8.56 12.69 11.08
C ASN A 276 9.40 11.42 11.22
N ARG A 277 10.71 11.50 11.02
CA ARG A 277 11.61 10.34 11.10
C ARG A 277 11.59 9.64 12.46
N SER A 278 11.51 10.41 13.55
CA SER A 278 11.41 9.93 14.93
C SER A 278 10.03 10.15 15.55
N ASN A 279 9.01 10.43 14.71
CA ASN A 279 7.65 10.64 15.18
C ASN A 279 6.87 9.31 15.12
N PRO A 280 6.57 8.66 16.26
CA PRO A 280 5.78 7.43 16.30
C PRO A 280 4.33 7.68 15.86
N LEU A 281 3.82 8.91 16.02
CA LEU A 281 2.46 9.27 15.65
C LEU A 281 2.30 9.66 14.17
N ARG A 282 3.36 9.58 13.35
CA ARG A 282 3.34 10.05 11.95
C ARG A 282 2.20 9.44 11.11
N ASP A 283 1.80 8.21 11.44
CA ASP A 283 0.80 7.44 10.70
C ASP A 283 -0.65 7.93 10.99
N TRP A 284 -0.82 8.84 11.95
CA TRP A 284 -2.06 9.56 12.18
C TRP A 284 -2.33 10.62 11.12
N ASP A 285 -1.30 11.07 10.38
CA ASP A 285 -1.43 12.10 9.34
C ASP A 285 -2.31 11.61 8.18
N GLY A 286 -3.57 12.05 8.17
CA GLY A 286 -4.54 11.75 7.13
C GLY A 286 -5.36 10.48 7.37
N ARG A 287 -5.40 9.92 8.59
CA ARG A 287 -6.43 8.94 8.98
C ARG A 287 -7.82 9.57 8.88
N GLU A 288 -8.82 8.78 8.51
CA GLU A 288 -10.16 9.29 8.19
C GLU A 288 -10.83 9.98 9.39
N HIS A 289 -10.69 9.41 10.59
CA HIS A 289 -11.25 9.92 11.84
C HIS A 289 -10.36 10.93 12.56
N ILE A 290 -9.11 11.12 12.12
CA ILE A 290 -8.16 12.06 12.74
C ILE A 290 -7.98 13.30 11.86
N GLY A 291 -8.61 14.40 12.24
CA GLY A 291 -8.45 15.67 11.55
C GLY A 291 -7.01 16.20 11.60
N ALA A 292 -6.55 16.86 10.53
CA ALA A 292 -5.19 17.40 10.42
C ALA A 292 -4.82 18.36 11.57
N ALA A 293 -5.79 19.09 12.14
CA ALA A 293 -5.56 19.95 13.30
C ALA A 293 -5.31 19.14 14.58
N THR A 294 -6.03 18.03 14.77
CA THR A 294 -5.85 17.09 15.88
C THR A 294 -4.48 16.43 15.78
N TYR A 295 -4.14 15.90 14.60
CA TYR A 295 -2.82 15.33 14.33
C TYR A 295 -1.67 16.30 14.70
N ARG A 296 -1.71 17.54 14.22
CA ARG A 296 -0.67 18.54 14.54
C ARG A 296 -0.54 18.79 16.05
N LYS A 297 -1.64 18.80 16.78
CA LYS A 297 -1.61 18.99 18.24
C LYS A 297 -1.07 17.76 18.96
N ALA A 298 -1.42 16.55 18.52
CA ALA A 298 -0.88 15.31 19.06
C ALA A 298 0.65 15.24 18.88
N VAL A 299 1.16 15.59 17.69
CA VAL A 299 2.61 15.65 17.43
C VAL A 299 3.29 16.74 18.27
N ALA A 300 2.67 17.91 18.42
CA ALA A 300 3.21 18.96 19.29
C ALA A 300 3.28 18.48 20.75
N GLN A 301 2.25 17.81 21.24
CA GLN A 301 2.25 17.25 22.60
C GLN A 301 3.33 16.17 22.77
N TYR A 302 3.48 15.27 21.81
CA TYR A 302 4.55 14.27 21.80
C TYR A 302 5.94 14.94 21.88
N ARG A 303 6.20 15.98 21.08
CA ARG A 303 7.47 16.73 21.11
C ARG A 303 7.72 17.38 22.48
N THR A 304 6.72 18.06 23.04
CA THR A 304 6.80 18.66 24.38
C THR A 304 7.14 17.63 25.45
N THR A 305 6.47 16.46 25.43
CA THR A 305 6.73 15.40 26.40
C THR A 305 8.11 14.78 26.22
N ARG A 306 8.56 14.58 24.98
CA ARG A 306 9.92 14.13 24.69
C ARG A 306 10.97 15.10 25.24
N GLU A 307 10.80 16.40 24.99
CA GLU A 307 11.71 17.44 25.51
C GLU A 307 11.74 17.45 27.05
N ALA A 308 10.58 17.31 27.71
CA ALA A 308 10.49 17.27 29.16
C ALA A 308 11.21 16.04 29.76
N ILE A 309 11.02 14.85 29.18
CA ILE A 309 11.68 13.61 29.64
C ILE A 309 13.20 13.77 29.51
N LEU A 310 13.68 14.19 28.34
CA LEU A 310 15.12 14.35 28.10
C LEU A 310 15.73 15.43 29.01
N HIS A 311 15.01 16.52 29.28
CA HIS A 311 15.46 17.57 30.19
C HIS A 311 15.61 17.06 31.62
N VAL A 312 14.62 16.34 32.15
CA VAL A 312 14.70 15.76 33.51
C VAL A 312 15.91 14.84 33.63
N LEU A 313 16.14 13.98 32.63
CA LEU A 313 17.27 13.04 32.66
C LEU A 313 18.65 13.70 32.51
N ALA A 314 18.71 14.90 31.92
CA ALA A 314 19.96 15.62 31.69
C ALA A 314 20.32 16.56 32.85
N GLU A 315 19.33 17.25 33.42
CA GLU A 315 19.57 18.38 34.33
C GLU A 315 19.19 18.10 35.79
N GLU A 316 18.27 17.16 36.04
CA GLU A 316 17.76 16.88 37.39
C GLU A 316 18.50 15.70 38.04
N PRO A 317 18.66 15.69 39.37
CA PRO A 317 19.33 14.61 40.08
C PRO A 317 18.49 13.32 40.08
N ALA A 318 19.16 12.17 40.05
CA ALA A 318 18.50 10.87 39.82
C ALA A 318 17.47 10.47 40.89
N ASP A 319 17.59 11.00 42.10
CA ASP A 319 16.68 10.75 43.22
C ASP A 319 15.29 11.39 43.04
N VAL A 320 15.15 12.40 42.17
CA VAL A 320 13.86 13.04 41.87
C VAL A 320 13.21 12.55 40.58
N TRP A 321 13.88 11.70 39.80
CA TRP A 321 13.42 11.29 38.47
C TRP A 321 12.02 10.66 38.50
N SER A 322 11.75 9.70 39.39
CA SER A 322 10.44 9.04 39.46
C SER A 322 9.29 10.03 39.66
N ALA A 323 9.43 10.96 40.61
CA ALA A 323 8.40 11.97 40.87
C ALA A 323 8.18 12.90 39.67
N ARG A 324 9.27 13.35 39.02
CA ARG A 324 9.19 14.18 37.80
C ARG A 324 8.56 13.43 36.63
N MET A 325 8.86 12.15 36.48
CA MET A 325 8.31 11.31 35.42
C MET A 325 6.81 11.08 35.59
N GLU A 326 6.32 10.90 36.82
CA GLU A 326 4.88 10.89 37.10
C GLU A 326 4.21 12.22 36.72
N GLU A 327 4.84 13.36 37.01
CA GLU A 327 4.32 14.68 36.61
C GLU A 327 4.24 14.82 35.09
N VAL A 328 5.29 14.41 34.37
CA VAL A 328 5.33 14.44 32.90
C VAL A 328 4.28 13.51 32.29
N GLY A 329 4.14 12.29 32.82
CA GLY A 329 3.13 11.33 32.40
C GLY A 329 1.72 11.85 32.60
N ARG A 330 1.45 12.47 33.76
CA ARG A 330 0.17 13.12 34.06
C ARG A 330 -0.14 14.24 33.07
N ALA A 331 0.82 15.13 32.81
CA ALA A 331 0.65 16.23 31.87
C ALA A 331 0.36 15.73 30.44
N TYR A 332 0.99 14.63 30.03
CA TYR A 332 0.72 13.97 28.75
C TYR A 332 -0.73 13.43 28.71
N GLY A 333 -1.14 12.68 29.73
CA GLY A 333 -2.50 12.15 29.84
C GLY A 333 -3.57 13.24 29.76
N GLU A 334 -3.44 14.29 30.59
CA GLU A 334 -4.37 15.44 30.60
C GLU A 334 -4.44 16.16 29.25
N ALA A 335 -3.31 16.29 28.55
CA ALA A 335 -3.27 16.89 27.23
C ALA A 335 -4.08 16.05 26.22
N PHE A 336 -3.93 14.73 26.23
CA PHE A 336 -4.69 13.85 25.34
C PHE A 336 -6.17 13.74 25.72
N ASN A 337 -6.53 13.74 27.02
CA ASN A 337 -7.92 13.91 27.48
C ASN A 337 -8.56 15.16 26.86
N LYS A 338 -7.83 16.28 26.90
CA LYS A 338 -8.31 17.55 26.33
C LYS A 338 -8.44 17.51 24.81
N LEU A 339 -7.51 16.83 24.13
CA LEU A 339 -7.57 16.66 22.69
C LEU A 339 -8.75 15.77 22.28
N ASP A 340 -9.08 14.77 23.07
CA ASP A 340 -10.10 13.77 22.75
C ASP A 340 -11.53 14.23 23.09
N ARG A 341 -11.72 14.98 24.18
CA ARG A 341 -13.03 15.34 24.78
C ARG A 341 -14.18 15.73 23.84
N ARG A 342 -13.89 16.32 22.68
CA ARG A 342 -14.89 16.71 21.67
C ARG A 342 -14.86 15.83 20.42
N PRO A 343 -13.68 15.59 19.81
CA PRO A 343 -13.61 14.76 18.61
C PRO A 343 -13.84 13.26 18.88
N GLY A 344 -13.55 12.74 20.08
CA GLY A 344 -13.68 11.32 20.43
C GLY A 344 -12.94 10.43 19.43
N PHE A 345 -11.67 10.73 19.18
CA PHE A 345 -10.88 10.12 18.11
C PHE A 345 -9.90 9.07 18.61
N ILE A 346 -9.63 9.02 19.92
CA ILE A 346 -8.74 8.02 20.51
C ILE A 346 -9.55 6.75 20.73
N GLU A 347 -9.38 5.80 19.81
CA GLU A 347 -9.94 4.46 19.94
C GLU A 347 -8.90 3.49 20.52
N THR A 348 -9.17 2.18 20.46
CA THR A 348 -8.25 1.15 20.96
C THR A 348 -6.87 1.24 20.30
N VAL A 349 -6.82 1.46 18.98
CA VAL A 349 -5.55 1.53 18.23
C VAL A 349 -4.77 2.78 18.61
N GLU A 350 -5.40 3.95 18.58
CA GLU A 350 -4.73 5.20 18.96
C GLU A 350 -4.28 5.18 20.42
N ARG A 351 -5.03 4.53 21.32
CA ARG A 351 -4.62 4.33 22.71
C ARG A 351 -3.30 3.56 22.80
N GLU A 352 -3.20 2.41 22.14
CA GLU A 352 -1.97 1.60 22.10
C GLU A 352 -0.80 2.42 21.52
N GLU A 353 -1.04 3.16 20.44
CA GLU A 353 -0.02 3.99 19.80
C GLU A 353 0.48 5.14 20.67
N LEU A 354 -0.35 5.69 21.57
CA LEU A 354 0.08 6.69 22.55
C LEU A 354 1.00 6.09 23.63
N PHE A 355 0.73 4.85 24.07
CA PHE A 355 1.63 4.12 24.96
C PHE A 355 2.94 3.77 24.25
N ASP A 356 2.88 3.27 23.02
CA ASP A 356 4.05 3.00 22.19
C ASP A 356 4.89 4.25 21.96
N ALA A 357 4.25 5.43 21.84
CA ALA A 357 4.96 6.70 21.70
C ALA A 357 5.77 7.07 22.95
N LEU A 358 5.26 6.77 24.15
CA LEU A 358 6.02 6.97 25.39
C LEU A 358 7.16 5.97 25.53
N ASP A 359 6.90 4.69 25.26
CA ASP A 359 7.93 3.64 25.24
C ASP A 359 9.05 3.98 24.24
N HIS A 360 8.70 4.54 23.08
CA HIS A 360 9.67 5.02 22.10
C HIS A 360 10.60 6.11 22.66
N ILE A 361 10.06 7.08 23.42
CA ILE A 361 10.87 8.12 24.06
C ILE A 361 11.78 7.51 25.13
N VAL A 362 11.28 6.55 25.93
CA VAL A 362 12.07 5.89 26.96
C VAL A 362 13.23 5.12 26.34
N LYS A 363 12.99 4.33 25.28
CA LYS A 363 14.04 3.61 24.55
C LYS A 363 15.09 4.55 23.95
N GLU A 364 14.66 5.69 23.43
CA GLU A 364 15.58 6.73 22.97
C GLU A 364 16.45 7.25 24.11
N ALA A 365 15.84 7.54 25.26
CA ALA A 365 16.55 8.00 26.45
C ALA A 365 17.52 6.93 27.01
N GLU A 366 17.14 5.66 27.02
CA GLU A 366 18.00 4.53 27.40
C GLU A 366 19.26 4.46 26.52
N ALA A 367 19.08 4.61 25.20
CA ALA A 367 20.19 4.62 24.25
C ALA A 367 21.15 5.80 24.50
N LEU A 368 20.63 6.98 24.85
CA LEU A 368 21.44 8.17 25.18
C LEU A 368 22.17 8.02 26.52
N GLN A 369 21.54 7.41 27.52
CA GLN A 369 22.10 7.22 28.86
C GLN A 369 22.99 5.97 28.97
N GLY A 370 22.94 5.07 27.98
CA GLY A 370 23.71 3.82 27.98
C GLY A 370 23.28 2.83 29.08
N ARG A 371 22.06 2.95 29.62
CA ARG A 371 21.51 2.08 30.65
C ARG A 371 19.99 1.94 30.52
N ALA A 372 19.46 0.84 31.05
CA ALA A 372 18.01 0.65 31.16
C ALA A 372 17.39 1.66 32.14
N LEU A 373 16.20 2.16 31.80
CA LEU A 373 15.45 3.18 32.51
C LEU A 373 14.04 2.69 32.86
N LYS A 374 13.93 1.42 33.28
CA LYS A 374 12.64 0.78 33.57
C LYS A 374 11.80 1.57 34.59
N ASP A 375 12.41 1.98 35.70
CA ASP A 375 11.70 2.73 36.76
C ASP A 375 11.17 4.09 36.26
N VAL A 376 11.88 4.72 35.31
CA VAL A 376 11.44 5.97 34.65
C VAL A 376 10.22 5.70 33.78
N GLY A 377 10.24 4.62 32.99
CA GLY A 377 9.10 4.18 32.20
C GLY A 377 7.88 3.88 33.07
N ASP A 378 8.05 3.10 34.13
CA ASP A 378 6.98 2.71 35.06
C ASP A 378 6.35 3.96 35.72
N SER A 379 7.15 4.94 36.15
CA SER A 379 6.68 6.22 36.69
C SER A 379 5.92 7.08 35.66
N LEU A 380 6.40 7.17 34.41
CA LEU A 380 5.69 7.87 33.33
C LEU A 380 4.30 7.27 33.10
N ILE A 381 4.22 5.94 33.01
CA ILE A 381 2.96 5.23 32.80
C ILE A 381 2.02 5.43 33.99
N SER A 382 2.52 5.31 35.22
CA SER A 382 1.73 5.54 36.43
C SER A 382 1.12 6.95 36.46
N GLY A 383 1.92 7.97 36.12
CA GLY A 383 1.45 9.35 36.02
C GLY A 383 0.32 9.53 34.99
N LEU A 384 0.49 8.96 33.79
CA LEU A 384 -0.51 9.00 32.73
C LEU A 384 -1.81 8.30 33.14
N GLU A 385 -1.71 7.08 33.67
CA GLU A 385 -2.89 6.29 34.05
C GLU A 385 -3.68 6.93 35.19
N SER A 386 -3.03 7.73 36.05
CA SER A 386 -3.71 8.43 37.15
C SER A 386 -4.77 9.44 36.69
N VAL A 387 -4.72 9.89 35.43
CA VAL A 387 -5.61 10.93 34.89
C VAL A 387 -6.30 10.54 33.59
N ARG A 388 -5.87 9.47 32.90
CA ARG A 388 -6.38 9.08 31.58
C ARG A 388 -7.90 8.85 31.60
N ASP A 389 -8.61 9.52 30.69
CA ASP A 389 -10.06 9.38 30.48
C ASP A 389 -10.48 8.99 29.04
N TRP A 390 -9.51 8.73 28.17
CA TRP A 390 -9.64 8.24 26.78
C TRP A 390 -9.34 6.76 26.60
#